data_AF-A0A7S2B0Y4-F1
#
_entry.id   AF-A0A7S2B0Y4-F1
#
_cell.length_a   1.000
_cell.length_b   1.000
_cell.length_c   1.000
_cell.angle_alpha   90.00
_cell.angle_beta   90.00
_cell.angle_gamma   90.00
#
_symmetry.space_group_name_H-M   'P 1'
#
loop_
_entity.id
_entity.type
_entity.pdbx_description
1 polymer ?
#
loop_
_entity_poly.entity_id
_entity_poly.type
_entity_poly.pdbx_seq_one_letter_code
_entity_poly.pdbx_strand_id
1 'polypeptide(L)'
;RDRHGREKKKNKAEAKKQGETIFKGHIAYDMMVCIQLGIRVSVGKVTPLPKTTLTADDFMSRPEDKTDFPRAGSANTPPHPSFDFKWKEYCPMAFRHLRERFDIDAG
;
A
#
# COMPACT_ATOMS: atom_id res chain seq x y z
N ARG A 1 48.19 35.25 27.05
CA ARG A 1 47.56 35.44 25.73
C ARG A 1 48.15 34.32 24.86
N ASP A 2 47.46 33.28 24.40
CA ASP A 2 46.03 33.13 24.10
C ASP A 2 45.58 31.66 24.19
N ARG A 3 44.48 31.42 24.89
CA ARG A 3 43.76 30.13 24.93
C ARG A 3 42.97 29.98 23.63
N HIS A 4 43.42 29.11 22.73
CA HIS A 4 42.63 28.72 21.57
C HIS A 4 41.49 27.80 22.04
N GLY A 5 40.31 28.39 22.21
CA GLY A 5 39.08 27.68 22.57
C GLY A 5 38.67 26.74 21.45
N ARG A 6 38.65 25.43 21.74
CA ARG A 6 38.09 24.39 20.86
C ARG A 6 36.58 24.60 20.80
N GLU A 7 36.12 25.17 19.71
CA GLU A 7 34.70 25.38 19.43
C GLU A 7 33.98 24.03 19.37
N LYS A 8 33.07 23.81 20.32
CA LYS A 8 32.22 22.62 20.34
C LYS A 8 31.23 22.74 19.19
N LYS A 9 31.43 21.96 18.11
CA LYS A 9 30.42 21.75 17.07
C LYS A 9 29.14 21.27 17.75
N LYS A 10 28.15 22.15 17.83
CA LYS A 10 26.79 21.80 18.26
C LYS A 10 26.26 20.77 17.27
N ASN A 11 26.02 19.55 17.73
CA ASN A 11 25.24 18.58 16.98
C ASN A 11 23.88 19.23 16.70
N LYS A 12 23.63 19.52 15.43
CA LYS A 12 22.33 19.96 14.93
C LYS A 12 21.39 18.81 15.24
N ALA A 13 20.54 18.97 16.26
CA ALA A 13 19.54 17.98 16.60
C ALA A 13 18.74 17.70 15.32
N GLU A 14 18.85 16.49 14.78
CA GLU A 14 17.97 16.06 13.70
C GLU A 14 16.55 16.29 14.19
N ALA A 15 15.81 17.13 13.47
CA ALA A 15 14.39 17.30 13.71
C ALA A 15 13.79 15.89 13.72
N LYS A 16 13.21 15.48 14.85
CA LYS A 16 12.56 14.17 14.97
C LYS A 16 11.53 14.07 13.86
N LYS A 17 11.86 13.31 12.81
CA LYS A 17 10.92 13.01 11.73
C LYS A 17 9.71 12.33 12.37
N GLN A 18 8.51 12.75 11.97
CA GLN A 18 7.29 12.12 12.46
C GLN A 18 7.27 10.65 12.00
N GLY A 19 6.98 9.75 12.94
CA GLY A 19 6.90 8.31 12.69
C GLY A 19 8.17 7.53 13.06
N GLU A 20 8.03 6.22 13.16
CA GLU A 20 9.12 5.28 13.40
C GLU A 20 9.64 4.74 12.08
N THR A 21 10.97 4.62 11.93
CA THR A 21 11.53 3.98 10.73
C THR A 21 11.30 2.48 10.81
N ILE A 22 10.59 1.95 9.81
CA ILE A 22 10.24 0.54 9.73
C ILE A 22 11.28 -0.19 8.89
N PHE A 23 11.90 -1.22 9.47
CA PHE A 23 12.87 -2.08 8.80
C PHE A 23 12.30 -3.49 8.55
N LYS A 24 12.91 -4.22 7.61
CA LYS A 24 12.57 -5.63 7.36
C LYS A 24 12.69 -6.45 8.64
N GLY A 25 11.70 -7.31 8.89
CA GLY A 25 11.58 -8.09 10.13
C GLY A 25 10.66 -7.46 11.18
N HIS A 26 10.25 -6.21 10.99
CA HIS A 26 9.20 -5.58 11.78
C HIS A 26 7.81 -5.92 11.23
N ILE A 27 6.80 -6.14 12.08
CA ILE A 27 5.44 -6.49 11.64
C ILE A 27 4.83 -5.43 10.71
N ALA A 28 5.10 -4.15 10.96
CA ALA A 28 4.63 -3.06 10.10
C ALA A 28 5.27 -3.10 8.69
N TYR A 29 6.45 -3.71 8.54
CA TYR A 29 7.06 -3.94 7.22
C TYR A 29 6.23 -4.97 6.44
N ASP A 30 5.88 -6.09 7.07
CA ASP A 30 5.03 -7.10 6.45
C ASP A 30 3.66 -6.53 6.11
N MET A 31 3.06 -5.73 7.00
CA MET A 31 1.81 -5.03 6.70
C MET A 31 1.91 -4.11 5.48
N MET A 32 2.99 -3.32 5.37
CA MET A 32 3.24 -2.48 4.21
C MET A 32 3.31 -3.31 2.92
N VAL A 33 4.05 -4.43 2.93
CA VAL A 33 4.13 -5.35 1.79
C VAL A 33 2.75 -5.92 1.43
N CYS A 34 1.97 -6.38 2.42
CA CYS A 34 0.61 -6.89 2.20
C CYS A 34 -0.30 -5.84 1.57
N ILE A 35 -0.25 -4.58 2.03
CA ILE A 35 -1.05 -3.48 1.48
C ILE A 35 -0.65 -3.19 0.03
N GLN A 36 0.65 -3.03 -0.24
CA GLN A 36 1.16 -2.75 -1.58
C GLN A 36 0.77 -3.86 -2.56
N LEU A 37 0.87 -5.12 -2.13
CA LEU A 37 0.53 -6.27 -2.96
C LEU A 37 -0.98 -6.35 -3.22
N GLY A 38 -1.80 -6.15 -2.20
CA GLY A 38 -3.26 -6.09 -2.31
C GLY A 38 -3.71 -5.05 -3.33
N ILE A 39 -3.22 -3.82 -3.20
CA ILE A 39 -3.52 -2.71 -4.13
C ILE A 39 -3.12 -3.08 -5.57
N ARG A 40 -1.89 -3.56 -5.77
CA ARG A 40 -1.37 -3.91 -7.11
C ARG A 40 -2.27 -4.93 -7.81
N VAL A 41 -2.63 -6.01 -7.12
CA VAL A 41 -3.45 -7.08 -7.71
C VAL A 41 -4.88 -6.59 -7.94
N SER A 42 -5.47 -5.88 -6.98
CA SER A 42 -6.83 -5.32 -7.11
C SER A 42 -6.97 -4.35 -8.27
N VAL A 43 -6.10 -3.35 -8.33
CA VAL A 43 -6.09 -2.37 -9.41
C VAL A 43 -5.84 -3.06 -10.75
N GLY A 44 -4.88 -3.98 -10.82
CA GLY A 44 -4.56 -4.74 -12.03
C GLY A 44 -5.74 -5.57 -12.57
N LYS A 45 -6.66 -6.03 -11.71
CA LYS A 45 -7.87 -6.76 -12.13
C LYS A 45 -8.91 -5.85 -12.82
N VAL A 46 -9.08 -4.62 -12.34
CA VAL A 46 -10.16 -3.72 -12.83
C VAL A 46 -9.73 -2.72 -13.90
N THR A 47 -8.44 -2.40 -14.00
CA THR A 47 -7.89 -1.51 -15.03
C THR A 47 -8.18 -1.97 -16.46
N PRO A 48 -8.04 -3.26 -16.84
CA PRO A 48 -8.28 -3.69 -18.23
C PRO A 48 -9.77 -3.81 -18.59
N LEU A 49 -10.68 -3.72 -17.61
CA LEU A 49 -12.12 -3.85 -17.88
C LEU A 49 -12.63 -2.62 -18.64
N PRO A 50 -13.59 -2.76 -19.57
CA PRO A 50 -14.20 -1.63 -20.26
C PRO A 50 -14.77 -0.57 -19.29
N LYS A 51 -14.77 0.68 -19.73
CA LYS A 51 -15.43 1.76 -18.99
C LYS A 51 -16.94 1.62 -19.11
N THR A 52 -17.62 1.56 -17.98
CA THR A 52 -19.07 1.33 -17.88
C THR A 52 -19.64 2.25 -16.81
N THR A 53 -20.88 2.71 -16.98
CA THR A 53 -21.58 3.48 -15.94
C THR A 53 -21.76 2.64 -14.68
N LEU A 54 -21.58 3.25 -13.51
CA LEU A 54 -21.84 2.60 -12.23
C LEU A 54 -23.33 2.28 -12.04
N THR A 55 -23.58 1.10 -11.47
CA THR A 55 -24.89 0.61 -11.03
C THR A 55 -24.95 0.58 -9.50
N ALA A 56 -26.14 0.37 -8.93
CA ALA A 56 -26.28 0.22 -7.48
C ALA A 56 -25.46 -0.96 -6.93
N ASP A 57 -25.31 -2.03 -7.71
CA ASP A 57 -24.55 -3.22 -7.34
C ASP A 57 -23.05 -2.94 -7.16
N ASP A 58 -22.49 -1.94 -7.85
CA ASP A 58 -21.08 -1.57 -7.75
C ASP A 58 -20.69 -0.94 -6.39
N PHE A 59 -21.70 -0.56 -5.59
CA PHE A 59 -21.54 -0.05 -4.22
C PHE A 59 -21.77 -1.13 -3.15
N MET A 60 -22.13 -2.34 -3.56
CA MET A 60 -22.38 -3.46 -2.65
C MET A 60 -21.09 -4.26 -2.48
N SER A 61 -20.62 -4.37 -1.24
CA SER A 61 -19.47 -5.23 -0.91
C SER A 61 -19.96 -6.60 -0.48
N ARG A 62 -19.54 -7.65 -1.18
CA ARG A 62 -19.96 -9.01 -0.88
C ARG A 62 -19.00 -9.68 0.10
N PRO A 63 -19.49 -10.60 0.96
CA PRO A 63 -18.64 -11.38 1.86
C PRO A 63 -17.55 -12.19 1.12
N GLU A 64 -17.85 -12.66 -0.09
CA GLU A 64 -17.00 -13.45 -0.97
C GLU A 64 -15.88 -12.65 -1.67
N ASP A 65 -15.87 -11.31 -1.57
CA ASP A 65 -14.87 -10.44 -2.25
C ASP A 65 -13.49 -10.45 -1.57
N LYS A 66 -13.15 -11.53 -0.85
CA LYS A 66 -11.83 -11.71 -0.23
C LYS A 66 -10.93 -12.51 -1.15
N THR A 67 -9.75 -11.98 -1.44
CA THR A 67 -8.70 -12.71 -2.15
C THR A 67 -7.70 -13.27 -1.15
N ASP A 68 -7.39 -14.55 -1.25
CA ASP A 68 -6.34 -15.19 -0.47
C ASP A 68 -4.96 -14.94 -1.11
N PHE A 69 -3.99 -14.54 -0.29
CA PHE A 69 -2.60 -14.33 -0.63
C PHE A 69 -1.73 -15.30 0.17
N PRO A 70 -1.60 -16.56 -0.29
CA PRO A 70 -0.63 -17.48 0.28
C PRO A 70 0.80 -17.00 -0.05
N ARG A 71 1.72 -17.14 0.91
CA ARG A 71 3.15 -16.79 0.77
C ARG A 71 3.79 -17.43 -0.45
N ALA A 72 3.43 -18.68 -0.74
CA ALA A 72 3.92 -19.42 -1.90
C ALA A 72 3.36 -18.92 -3.25
N GLY A 73 2.40 -17.99 -3.23
CA GLY A 73 1.65 -17.56 -4.41
C GLY A 73 0.54 -18.54 -4.79
N SER A 74 -0.27 -18.13 -5.76
CA SER A 74 -1.35 -18.91 -6.36
C SER A 74 -1.41 -18.61 -7.87
N ALA A 75 -2.40 -19.19 -8.57
CA ALA A 75 -2.67 -18.82 -9.97
C ALA A 75 -3.00 -17.32 -10.15
N ASN A 76 -3.53 -16.67 -9.10
CA ASN A 76 -4.03 -15.30 -9.17
C ASN A 76 -3.21 -14.30 -8.32
N THR A 77 -2.24 -14.78 -7.55
CA THR A 77 -1.43 -13.95 -6.64
C THR A 77 0.04 -14.36 -6.73
N PRO A 78 0.99 -13.42 -6.83
CA PRO A 78 2.40 -13.78 -6.92
C PRO A 78 2.94 -14.25 -5.55
N PRO A 79 4.00 -15.07 -5.52
CA PRO A 79 4.72 -15.38 -4.28
C PRO A 79 5.26 -14.11 -3.60
N HIS A 80 5.32 -14.10 -2.27
CA HIS A 80 5.77 -12.93 -1.50
C HIS A 80 6.49 -13.31 -0.21
N PRO A 81 7.30 -12.41 0.39
CA PRO A 81 8.06 -12.72 1.61
C PRO A 81 7.22 -12.66 2.89
N SER A 82 6.10 -11.95 2.89
CA SER A 82 5.24 -11.77 4.07
C SER A 82 4.39 -13.01 4.36
N PHE A 83 3.71 -13.03 5.51
CA PHE A 83 2.82 -14.13 5.93
C PHE A 83 1.59 -14.26 5.02
N ASP A 84 0.94 -15.43 5.04
CA ASP A 84 -0.31 -15.66 4.33
C ASP A 84 -1.39 -14.68 4.82
N PHE A 85 -2.00 -13.93 3.92
CA PHE A 85 -3.00 -12.93 4.29
C PHE A 85 -4.24 -12.98 3.40
N LYS A 86 -5.31 -12.32 3.86
CA LYS A 86 -6.52 -12.11 3.08
C LYS A 86 -6.65 -10.63 2.76
N TRP A 87 -6.93 -10.32 1.51
CA TRP A 87 -7.20 -8.96 1.04
C TRP A 87 -8.68 -8.79 0.77
N LYS A 88 -9.27 -7.68 1.21
CA LYS A 88 -10.63 -7.30 0.83
C LYS A 88 -10.60 -5.92 0.21
N GLU A 89 -11.09 -5.83 -1.02
CA GLU A 89 -11.34 -4.57 -1.70
C GLU A 89 -12.83 -4.25 -1.63
N TYR A 90 -13.16 -3.00 -1.33
CA TYR A 90 -14.55 -2.54 -1.25
C TYR A 90 -14.87 -1.71 -2.49
N CYS A 91 -15.98 -2.01 -3.15
CA CYS A 91 -16.53 -1.24 -4.27
C CYS A 91 -15.48 -0.92 -5.37
N PRO A 92 -14.81 -1.95 -5.93
CA PRO A 92 -13.65 -1.76 -6.81
C PRO A 92 -13.94 -0.88 -8.03
N MET A 93 -15.14 -1.01 -8.60
CA MET A 93 -15.59 -0.20 -9.74
C MET A 93 -15.84 1.26 -9.36
N ALA A 94 -16.38 1.53 -8.17
CA ALA A 94 -16.57 2.88 -7.66
C ALA A 94 -15.23 3.59 -7.45
N PHE A 95 -14.25 2.91 -6.84
CA PHE A 95 -12.90 3.48 -6.66
C PHE A 95 -12.12 3.61 -7.97
N ARG A 96 -12.38 2.77 -8.98
CA ARG A 96 -11.86 3.01 -10.34
C ARG A 96 -12.38 4.33 -10.91
N HIS A 97 -13.69 4.57 -10.84
CA HIS A 97 -14.30 5.82 -11.31
C HIS A 97 -13.78 7.05 -10.56
N LEU A 98 -13.58 6.94 -9.24
CA LEU A 98 -12.98 8.01 -8.46
C LEU A 98 -11.56 8.31 -8.93
N ARG A 99 -10.72 7.29 -9.12
CA ARG A 99 -9.35 7.48 -9.64
C ARG A 99 -9.35 8.16 -10.99
N GLU A 100 -10.20 7.72 -11.92
CA GLU A 100 -10.36 8.37 -13.24
C GLU A 100 -10.84 9.82 -13.13
N ARG A 101 -11.78 10.12 -12.23
CA ARG A 101 -12.30 11.47 -12.02
C ARG A 101 -11.27 12.45 -11.44
N PHE A 102 -10.28 11.93 -10.70
CA PHE A 102 -9.22 12.73 -10.09
C PHE A 102 -7.89 12.61 -10.86
N ASP A 103 -7.92 12.11 -12.10
CA ASP A 103 -6.73 11.95 -12.96
C ASP A 103 -5.60 11.13 -12.29
N ILE A 104 -5.97 10.14 -11.49
CA ILE A 104 -5.05 9.19 -10.86
C ILE A 104 -4.91 7.98 -11.77
N ASP A 105 -3.86 7.99 -12.59
CA ASP A 105 -3.56 6.87 -13.48
C ASP A 105 -3.17 5.60 -12.70
N ALA A 106 -3.59 4.46 -13.24
CA ALA A 106 -3.23 3.14 -12.76
C ALA A 106 -2.03 2.53 -13.51
N GLY A 107 -1.49 3.23 -14.52
CA GLY A 107 -0.38 2.81 -15.38
C GLY A 107 0.62 3.93 -15.65
#